data_AF-A0A945SUN1-F1
#
_entry.id   AF-A0A945SUN1-F1
#
_cell.length_a   1.000
_cell.length_b   1.000
_cell.length_c   1.000
_cell.angle_alpha   90.00
_cell.angle_beta   90.00
_cell.angle_gamma   90.00
#
_symmetry.space_group_name_H-M   'P 1'
#
loop_
_entity.id
_entity.type
_entity.pdbx_description
1 polymer ?
#
loop_
_entity_poly.entity_id
_entity_poly.type
_entity_poly.pdbx_seq_one_letter_code
_entity_poly.pdbx_strand_id
1 'polypeptide(L)'
;MSNIQSQRAIETVDAYNLANPMNALSLRVLAIALETGRPAVCRPPVPVDTPELPALLPMTPLEGVAPEMRDTLFHLARLTTGQNSGLVPSLFRHFAAWPDLLTGLADWLEPLAEDGVIERQVAAISKKSDEIARDIFAQLAPPGDGAVLPDAATRDALLRTIKIFPPTICRMIVIGGLLHTALRL
;
A
#
# COMPACT_ATOMS: atom_id res chain seq x y z
N MET A 1 -2.67 26.15 5.66
CA MET A 1 -1.40 25.40 5.82
C MET A 1 -0.24 26.34 5.60
N SER A 2 0.84 26.23 6.38
CA SER A 2 2.09 26.92 6.05
C SER A 2 2.78 26.23 4.86
N ASN A 3 3.65 26.95 4.15
CA ASN A 3 4.40 26.40 3.00
C ASN A 3 5.19 25.12 3.38
N ILE A 4 5.73 25.07 4.60
CA ILE A 4 6.45 23.90 5.15
C ILE A 4 5.52 22.70 5.37
N GLN A 5 4.28 22.92 5.82
CA GLN A 5 3.32 21.83 6.02
C GLN A 5 2.83 21.25 4.69
N SER A 6 2.61 22.10 3.68
CA SER A 6 2.25 21.67 2.33
C SER A 6 3.36 20.82 1.69
N GLN A 7 4.62 21.26 1.79
CA GLN A 7 5.76 20.50 1.31
C GLN A 7 5.87 19.12 1.97
N ARG A 8 5.71 19.04 3.30
CA ARG A 8 5.73 17.76 4.02
C ARG A 8 4.58 16.82 3.66
N ALA A 9 3.42 17.36 3.28
CA ALA A 9 2.30 16.55 2.78
C ALA A 9 2.66 15.91 1.44
N ILE A 10 3.29 16.66 0.53
CA ILE A 10 3.78 16.16 -0.75
C ILE A 10 4.83 15.06 -0.54
N GLU A 11 5.84 15.32 0.30
CA GLU A 11 6.88 14.34 0.62
C GLU A 11 6.30 13.06 1.25
N THR A 12 5.27 13.20 2.08
CA THR A 12 4.55 12.05 2.64
C THR A 12 3.89 11.23 1.53
N VAL A 13 3.15 11.87 0.62
CA VAL A 13 2.53 11.19 -0.54
C VAL A 13 3.60 10.51 -1.40
N ASP A 14 4.71 11.19 -1.68
CA ASP A 14 5.81 10.65 -2.50
C ASP A 14 6.45 9.41 -1.88
N ALA A 15 6.62 9.38 -0.57
CA ALA A 15 7.11 8.21 0.15
C ALA A 15 6.16 7.00 0.01
N TYR A 16 4.84 7.22 0.10
CA TYR A 16 3.86 6.17 -0.14
C TYR A 16 3.82 5.70 -1.60
N ASN A 17 3.99 6.62 -2.56
CA ASN A 17 4.08 6.28 -3.98
C ASN A 17 5.31 5.46 -4.32
N LEU A 18 6.40 5.64 -3.58
CA LEU A 18 7.60 4.80 -3.69
C LEU A 18 7.37 3.42 -3.04
N ALA A 19 6.79 3.39 -1.84
CA ALA A 19 6.70 2.18 -1.04
C ALA A 19 5.57 1.23 -1.47
N ASN A 20 4.40 1.73 -1.86
CA ASN A 20 3.24 0.90 -2.17
C ASN A 20 3.49 -0.07 -3.35
N PRO A 21 4.08 0.34 -4.49
CA PRO A 21 4.44 -0.59 -5.55
C PRO A 21 5.41 -1.68 -5.08
N MET A 22 6.44 -1.31 -4.30
CA MET A 22 7.41 -2.28 -3.76
C MET A 22 6.74 -3.29 -2.83
N ASN A 23 5.81 -2.86 -1.99
CA ASN A 23 5.05 -3.73 -1.10
C ASN A 23 4.13 -4.68 -1.89
N ALA A 24 3.43 -4.17 -2.91
CA ALA A 24 2.57 -4.98 -3.78
C ALA A 24 3.37 -6.07 -4.49
N LEU A 25 4.51 -5.71 -5.09
CA LEU A 25 5.38 -6.65 -5.80
C LEU A 25 5.98 -7.68 -4.84
N SER A 26 6.50 -7.25 -3.69
CA SER A 26 7.14 -8.14 -2.71
C SER A 26 6.15 -9.18 -2.16
N LEU A 27 4.94 -8.75 -1.79
CA LEU A 27 3.88 -9.64 -1.34
C LEU A 27 3.43 -10.60 -2.44
N ARG A 28 3.36 -10.14 -3.69
CA ARG A 28 2.97 -11.01 -4.81
C ARG A 28 4.05 -12.05 -5.13
N VAL A 29 5.32 -11.66 -5.14
CA VAL A 29 6.46 -12.59 -5.30
C VAL A 29 6.45 -13.63 -4.18
N LEU A 30 6.22 -13.22 -2.93
CA LEU A 30 6.10 -14.12 -1.79
C LEU A 30 4.92 -15.09 -1.95
N ALA A 31 3.77 -14.61 -2.41
CA ALA A 31 2.61 -15.46 -2.69
C ALA A 31 2.93 -16.50 -3.77
N ILE A 32 3.59 -16.11 -4.87
CA ILE A 32 4.00 -17.04 -5.93
C ILE A 32 4.98 -18.09 -5.38
N ALA A 33 5.95 -17.69 -4.56
CA ALA A 33 6.90 -18.61 -3.95
C ALA A 33 6.21 -19.64 -3.05
N LEU A 34 5.22 -19.20 -2.26
CA LEU A 34 4.42 -20.09 -1.44
C LEU A 34 3.56 -21.02 -2.32
N GLU A 35 2.82 -20.49 -3.29
CA GLU A 35 1.96 -21.25 -4.21
C GLU A 35 2.73 -22.32 -4.99
N THR A 36 3.96 -22.03 -5.39
CA THR A 36 4.83 -22.95 -6.15
C THR A 36 5.61 -23.92 -5.25
N GLY A 37 5.51 -23.79 -3.93
CA GLY A 37 6.25 -24.61 -2.98
C GLY A 37 7.76 -24.37 -3.04
N ARG A 38 8.20 -23.15 -3.35
CA ARG A 38 9.62 -22.78 -3.40
C ARG A 38 10.20 -22.73 -1.98
N PRO A 39 11.21 -23.55 -1.63
CA PRO A 39 11.84 -23.49 -0.32
C PRO A 39 12.71 -22.23 -0.21
N ALA A 40 12.93 -21.76 1.00
CA ALA A 40 13.72 -20.56 1.28
C ALA A 40 14.77 -20.82 2.35
N VAL A 41 15.90 -20.10 2.26
CA VAL A 41 16.96 -20.13 3.27
C VAL A 41 16.84 -18.86 4.10
N CYS A 42 16.78 -18.99 5.43
CA CYS A 42 16.98 -17.84 6.31
C CYS A 42 18.45 -17.43 6.24
N ARG A 43 18.73 -16.28 5.63
CA ARG A 43 20.07 -15.68 5.63
C ARG A 43 20.06 -14.44 6.52
N PRO A 44 21.13 -14.17 7.28
CA PRO A 44 21.26 -12.89 7.94
C PRO A 44 21.20 -11.77 6.88
N PRO A 45 20.56 -10.64 7.19
CA PRO A 45 20.51 -9.52 6.28
C PRO A 45 21.94 -9.06 5.97
N VAL A 46 22.24 -8.86 4.69
CA VAL A 46 23.49 -8.21 4.27
C VAL A 46 23.34 -6.73 4.60
N PRO A 47 24.32 -6.10 5.28
CA PRO A 47 24.30 -4.65 5.47
C PRO A 47 24.19 -3.96 4.12
N VAL A 48 23.13 -3.19 3.95
CA VAL A 48 22.95 -2.30 2.80
C VAL A 48 22.97 -0.88 3.34
N ASP A 49 23.61 0.03 2.59
CA ASP A 49 23.51 1.45 2.89
C ASP A 49 22.02 1.83 2.83
N THR A 50 21.47 2.17 3.98
CA THR A 50 20.05 2.51 4.05
C THR A 50 19.95 3.97 3.63
N PRO A 51 19.27 4.29 2.52
CA PRO A 51 19.12 5.68 2.12
C PRO A 51 18.38 6.43 3.23
N GLU A 52 18.72 7.71 3.41
CA GLU A 52 18.01 8.57 4.34
C GLU A 52 16.54 8.66 3.90
N LEU A 53 15.64 8.23 4.77
CA LEU A 53 14.21 8.25 4.48
C LEU A 53 13.66 9.66 4.72
N PRO A 54 12.72 10.14 3.88
CA PRO A 54 12.09 11.43 4.09
C PRO A 54 11.36 11.46 5.43
N ALA A 55 11.43 12.60 6.13
CA ALA A 55 10.70 12.82 7.36
C ALA A 55 9.20 12.97 7.07
N LEU A 56 8.45 11.86 7.20
CA LEU A 56 7.00 11.86 7.01
C LEU A 56 6.31 12.75 8.04
N LEU A 57 5.10 13.22 7.71
CA LEU A 57 4.21 13.78 8.72
C LEU A 57 3.98 12.78 9.86
N PRO A 58 3.74 13.22 11.10
CA PRO A 58 3.34 12.32 12.18
C PRO A 58 2.06 11.57 11.80
N MET A 59 2.00 10.27 12.10
CA MET A 59 0.79 9.48 11.90
C MET A 59 -0.01 9.46 13.20
N THR A 60 -1.27 9.88 13.15
CA THR A 60 -2.16 9.79 14.31
C THR A 60 -2.63 8.33 14.49
N PRO A 61 -2.48 7.72 15.68
CA PRO A 61 -3.07 6.41 15.96
C PRO A 61 -4.59 6.49 15.85
N LEU A 62 -5.25 5.43 15.36
CA LEU A 62 -6.67 5.49 15.04
C LEU A 62 -7.53 5.76 16.29
N GLU A 63 -7.08 5.23 17.44
CA GLU A 63 -7.67 5.45 18.76
C GLU A 63 -7.59 6.91 19.20
N GLY A 64 -6.56 7.62 18.73
CA GLY A 64 -6.33 9.05 18.99
C GLY A 64 -7.01 9.99 18.00
N VAL A 65 -7.68 9.47 16.97
CA VAL A 65 -8.49 10.28 16.05
C VAL A 65 -9.80 10.66 16.73
N ALA A 66 -10.15 11.95 16.67
CA ALA A 66 -11.41 12.48 17.19
C ALA A 66 -12.61 11.72 16.60
N PRO A 67 -13.67 11.40 17.37
CA PRO A 67 -14.80 10.62 16.89
C PRO A 67 -15.40 11.13 15.57
N GLU A 68 -15.52 12.45 15.44
CA GLU A 68 -16.09 13.13 14.27
C GLU A 68 -15.24 12.93 13.01
N MET A 69 -13.93 12.73 13.17
CA MET A 69 -12.98 12.50 12.06
C MET A 69 -12.88 11.02 11.67
N ARG A 70 -13.32 10.10 12.53
CA ARG A 70 -13.30 8.67 12.22
C ARG A 70 -14.21 8.34 11.05
N ASP A 71 -15.39 8.95 11.00
CA ASP A 71 -16.35 8.70 9.92
C ASP A 71 -15.78 9.13 8.56
N THR A 72 -15.12 10.29 8.49
CA THR A 72 -14.42 10.74 7.27
C THR A 72 -13.30 9.78 6.87
N LEU A 73 -12.49 9.32 7.83
CA LEU A 73 -11.42 8.35 7.54
C LEU A 73 -11.97 7.00 7.06
N PHE A 74 -13.07 6.52 7.65
CA PHE A 74 -13.72 5.28 7.20
C PHE A 74 -14.41 5.45 5.85
N HIS A 75 -14.98 6.61 5.58
CA HIS A 75 -15.55 6.93 4.28
C HIS A 75 -14.46 6.95 3.19
N LEU A 76 -13.34 7.64 3.43
CA LEU A 76 -12.16 7.61 2.56
C LEU A 76 -11.62 6.17 2.40
N ALA A 77 -11.53 5.41 3.49
CA ALA A 77 -11.12 4.02 3.43
C ALA A 77 -12.06 3.19 2.54
N ARG A 78 -13.37 3.42 2.58
CA ARG A 78 -14.33 2.74 1.70
C ARG A 78 -14.08 3.08 0.23
N LEU A 79 -13.93 4.37 -0.09
CA LEU A 79 -13.63 4.82 -1.46
C LEU A 79 -12.31 4.23 -2.00
N THR A 80 -11.33 4.04 -1.11
CA THR A 80 -9.96 3.65 -1.48
C THR A 80 -9.59 2.20 -1.21
N THR A 81 -10.46 1.41 -0.58
CA THR A 81 -10.28 -0.04 -0.42
C THR A 81 -11.37 -0.84 -1.13
N GLY A 82 -12.48 -0.20 -1.52
CA GLY A 82 -13.60 -0.85 -2.19
C GLY A 82 -14.38 -1.82 -1.30
N GLN A 83 -14.07 -1.89 0.00
CA GLN A 83 -14.73 -2.77 0.97
C GLN A 83 -14.92 -2.06 2.32
N ASN A 84 -15.93 -2.49 3.08
CA ASN A 84 -16.02 -2.18 4.51
C ASN A 84 -15.06 -3.09 5.30
N SER A 85 -13.77 -2.96 5.03
CA SER A 85 -12.72 -3.80 5.63
C SER A 85 -12.36 -3.38 7.07
N GLY A 86 -12.85 -2.22 7.53
CA GLY A 86 -12.44 -1.61 8.78
C GLY A 86 -10.98 -1.12 8.79
N LEU A 87 -10.26 -1.26 7.67
CA LEU A 87 -8.86 -0.84 7.52
C LEU A 87 -8.80 0.59 6.97
N VAL A 88 -8.24 1.50 7.75
CA VAL A 88 -7.94 2.86 7.30
C VAL A 88 -6.50 2.90 6.76
N PRO A 89 -6.28 3.23 5.47
CA PRO A 89 -4.94 3.39 4.93
C PRO A 89 -4.12 4.39 5.76
N SER A 90 -2.85 4.03 6.03
CA SER A 90 -1.98 4.83 6.89
C SER A 90 -1.76 6.24 6.35
N LEU A 91 -1.76 6.44 5.03
CA LEU A 91 -1.65 7.75 4.39
C LEU A 91 -2.66 8.76 4.96
N PHE A 92 -3.94 8.42 5.09
CA PHE A 92 -4.95 9.35 5.57
C PHE A 92 -4.78 9.72 7.05
N ARG A 93 -4.19 8.81 7.84
CA ARG A 93 -3.90 9.07 9.26
C ARG A 93 -2.79 10.10 9.46
N HIS A 94 -1.93 10.33 8.46
CA HIS A 94 -0.97 11.44 8.47
C HIS A 94 -1.64 12.80 8.28
N PHE A 95 -2.84 12.83 7.71
CA PHE A 95 -3.60 14.06 7.44
C PHE A 95 -4.72 14.31 8.45
N ALA A 96 -4.80 13.53 9.53
CA ALA A 96 -5.85 13.64 10.54
C ALA A 96 -5.90 15.02 11.23
N ALA A 97 -4.80 15.77 11.22
CA ALA A 97 -4.74 17.15 11.73
C ALA A 97 -5.39 18.18 10.78
N TRP A 98 -5.82 17.77 9.58
CA TRP A 98 -6.42 18.64 8.55
C TRP A 98 -7.78 18.10 8.10
N PRO A 99 -8.84 18.30 8.92
CA PRO A 99 -10.19 17.86 8.60
C PRO A 99 -10.67 18.28 7.21
N ASP A 100 -10.51 19.55 6.87
CA ASP A 100 -10.98 20.12 5.60
C ASP A 100 -10.28 19.48 4.40
N LEU A 101 -9.00 19.11 4.54
CA LEU A 101 -8.27 18.39 3.51
C LEU A 101 -8.86 17.00 3.30
N LEU A 102 -9.13 16.27 4.39
CA LEU A 102 -9.70 14.92 4.31
C LEU A 102 -11.11 14.93 3.70
N THR A 103 -11.94 15.90 4.07
CA THR A 103 -13.26 16.09 3.46
C THR A 103 -13.13 16.44 1.98
N GLY A 104 -12.29 17.41 1.61
CA GLY A 104 -12.09 17.76 0.21
C GLY A 104 -11.52 16.61 -0.64
N LEU A 105 -10.69 15.74 -0.05
CA LEU A 105 -10.23 14.52 -0.69
C LEU A 105 -11.37 13.52 -0.91
N ALA A 106 -12.29 13.39 0.04
CA ALA A 106 -13.46 12.53 -0.12
C ALA A 106 -14.33 13.03 -1.27
N ASP A 107 -14.70 14.31 -1.25
CA ASP A 107 -15.52 14.96 -2.27
C ASP A 107 -14.91 14.82 -3.68
N TRP A 108 -13.58 14.89 -3.77
CA TRP A 108 -12.87 14.72 -5.03
C TRP A 108 -12.79 13.27 -5.52
N LEU A 109 -12.61 12.31 -4.62
CA LEU A 109 -12.50 10.89 -4.95
C LEU A 109 -13.84 10.22 -5.24
N GLU A 110 -14.94 10.72 -4.65
CA GLU A 110 -16.28 10.15 -4.79
C GLU A 110 -16.75 10.02 -6.25
N PRO A 111 -16.75 11.07 -7.09
CA PRO A 111 -17.16 10.93 -8.49
C PRO A 111 -16.24 9.98 -9.28
N LEU A 112 -14.94 9.94 -8.96
CA LEU A 112 -14.01 9.00 -9.61
C LEU A 112 -14.28 7.54 -9.24
N ALA A 113 -14.76 7.30 -8.02
CA ALA A 113 -15.21 5.98 -7.57
C ALA A 113 -16.54 5.60 -8.23
N GLU A 114 -17.51 6.52 -8.28
CA GLU A 114 -18.83 6.29 -8.88
C GLU A 114 -18.74 6.01 -10.39
N ASP A 115 -17.89 6.74 -11.10
CA ASP A 115 -17.64 6.55 -12.55
C ASP A 115 -16.78 5.30 -12.84
N GLY A 116 -16.37 4.55 -11.82
CA GLY A 116 -15.54 3.36 -11.91
C GLY A 116 -14.12 3.61 -12.42
N VAL A 117 -13.66 4.87 -12.38
CA VAL A 117 -12.31 5.25 -12.85
C VAL A 117 -11.26 4.54 -11.98
N ILE A 118 -11.46 4.57 -10.66
CA ILE A 118 -10.53 3.94 -9.71
C ILE A 118 -10.45 2.44 -9.98
N GLU A 119 -11.59 1.76 -10.12
CA GLU A 119 -11.68 0.31 -10.38
C GLU A 119 -10.92 -0.11 -11.64
N ARG A 120 -11.10 0.64 -12.74
CA ARG A 120 -10.40 0.36 -14.01
C ARG A 120 -8.88 0.48 -13.84
N GLN A 121 -8.41 1.51 -13.14
CA GLN A 121 -6.98 1.70 -12.89
C GLN A 121 -6.44 0.62 -11.94
N VAL A 122 -7.19 0.25 -10.91
CA VAL A 122 -6.81 -0.85 -9.99
C VAL A 122 -6.64 -2.16 -10.73
N ALA A 123 -7.54 -2.50 -11.64
CA ALA A 123 -7.44 -3.71 -12.45
C ALA A 123 -6.18 -3.70 -13.32
N ALA A 124 -5.87 -2.56 -13.96
CA ALA A 124 -4.66 -2.40 -14.76
C ALA A 124 -3.38 -2.53 -13.91
N ILE A 125 -3.30 -1.86 -12.76
CA ILE A 125 -2.15 -1.94 -11.85
C ILE A 125 -1.98 -3.35 -11.29
N SER A 126 -3.08 -4.00 -10.91
CA SER A 126 -3.04 -5.36 -10.35
C SER A 126 -2.51 -6.36 -11.39
N LYS A 127 -3.00 -6.28 -12.62
CA LYS A 127 -2.50 -7.10 -13.73
C LYS A 127 -1.02 -6.85 -13.98
N LYS A 128 -0.60 -5.58 -14.05
CA LYS A 128 0.81 -5.24 -14.29
C LYS A 128 1.72 -5.68 -13.17
N SER A 129 1.27 -5.57 -11.92
CA SER A 129 2.01 -6.02 -10.73
C SER A 129 2.18 -7.53 -10.74
N ASP A 130 1.16 -8.28 -11.16
CA ASP A 130 1.21 -9.73 -11.28
C ASP A 130 2.17 -10.19 -12.40
N GLU A 131 2.19 -9.50 -13.55
CA GLU A 131 3.18 -9.72 -14.61
C GLU A 131 4.61 -9.50 -14.10
N ILE A 132 4.90 -8.33 -13.53
CA ILE A 132 6.23 -7.97 -13.02
C ILE A 132 6.67 -8.93 -11.90
N ALA A 133 5.77 -9.30 -11.00
CA ALA A 133 6.09 -10.22 -9.92
C ALA A 133 6.47 -11.63 -10.44
N ARG A 134 5.82 -12.12 -11.50
CA ARG A 134 6.23 -13.37 -12.16
C ARG A 134 7.61 -13.25 -12.79
N ASP A 135 7.90 -12.14 -13.45
CA ASP A 135 9.22 -11.89 -14.06
C ASP A 135 10.33 -11.84 -13.00
N ILE A 136 10.08 -11.17 -11.88
CA ILE A 136 11.01 -11.14 -10.73
C ILE A 136 11.19 -12.56 -10.18
N PHE A 137 10.09 -13.29 -9.94
CA PHE A 137 10.14 -14.64 -9.39
C PHE A 137 10.94 -15.61 -10.27
N ALA A 138 10.77 -15.52 -11.60
CA ALA A 138 11.51 -16.33 -12.57
C ALA A 138 13.02 -16.06 -12.56
N GLN A 139 13.44 -14.86 -12.15
CA GLN A 139 14.84 -14.45 -12.07
C GLN A 139 15.48 -14.69 -10.69
N LEU A 140 14.70 -15.12 -9.69
CA LEU A 140 15.25 -15.41 -8.36
C LEU A 140 16.25 -16.57 -8.43
N ALA A 141 17.42 -16.38 -7.82
CA ALA A 141 18.44 -17.41 -7.68
C ALA A 141 17.87 -18.69 -7.02
N PRO A 142 18.33 -19.89 -7.44
CA PRO A 142 17.86 -21.14 -6.85
C PRO A 142 18.05 -21.14 -5.33
N PRO A 143 17.17 -21.85 -4.58
CA PRO A 143 17.33 -21.98 -3.14
C PRO A 143 18.71 -22.52 -2.81
N GLY A 144 19.38 -21.92 -1.82
CA GLY A 144 20.67 -22.42 -1.34
C GLY A 144 20.53 -23.65 -0.46
N ASP A 145 21.67 -24.18 -0.03
CA ASP A 145 21.71 -25.32 0.90
C ASP A 145 20.95 -25.03 2.21
N GLY A 146 20.27 -26.04 2.73
CA GLY A 146 19.48 -25.93 3.95
C GLY A 146 18.16 -25.18 3.79
N ALA A 147 17.68 -24.99 2.55
CA ALA A 147 16.38 -24.36 2.31
C ALA A 147 15.24 -25.19 2.90
N VAL A 148 14.34 -24.52 3.62
CA VAL A 148 13.18 -25.14 4.25
C VAL A 148 11.92 -24.63 3.58
N LEU A 149 10.99 -25.54 3.33
CA LEU A 149 9.64 -25.20 2.94
C LEU A 149 8.75 -25.22 4.19
N PRO A 150 7.96 -24.16 4.46
CA PRO A 150 6.95 -24.22 5.50
C PRO A 150 5.97 -25.38 5.26
N ASP A 151 5.48 -25.97 6.34
CA ASP A 151 4.44 -27.00 6.24
C ASP A 151 3.16 -26.46 5.56
N ALA A 152 2.28 -27.37 5.14
CA ALA A 152 1.09 -27.01 4.39
C ALA A 152 0.15 -26.07 5.16
N ALA A 153 -0.04 -26.28 6.46
CA ALA A 153 -0.93 -25.45 7.26
C ALA A 153 -0.38 -24.03 7.42
N THR A 154 0.93 -23.91 7.67
CA THR A 154 1.64 -22.64 7.74
C THR A 154 1.59 -21.90 6.40
N ARG A 155 1.83 -22.59 5.28
CA ARG A 155 1.76 -22.00 3.94
C ARG A 155 0.36 -21.48 3.63
N ASP A 156 -0.68 -22.25 3.92
CA ASP A 156 -2.06 -21.85 3.65
C ASP A 156 -2.47 -20.65 4.51
N ALA A 157 -2.03 -20.59 5.77
CA ALA A 157 -2.25 -19.44 6.64
C ALA A 157 -1.57 -18.18 6.09
N LEU A 158 -0.30 -18.28 5.67
CA LEU A 158 0.43 -17.16 5.06
C LEU A 158 -0.25 -16.68 3.77
N LEU A 159 -0.66 -17.60 2.89
CA LEU A 159 -1.35 -17.26 1.65
C LEU A 159 -2.67 -16.53 1.89
N ARG A 160 -3.47 -16.99 2.86
CA ARG A 160 -4.71 -16.29 3.24
C ARG A 160 -4.43 -14.88 3.72
N THR A 161 -3.44 -14.70 4.59
CA THR A 161 -3.06 -13.38 5.11
C THR A 161 -2.56 -12.46 3.99
N ILE A 162 -1.65 -12.94 3.13
CA ILE A 162 -1.09 -12.15 2.03
C ILE A 162 -2.19 -11.69 1.08
N LYS A 163 -3.17 -12.55 0.74
CA LYS A 163 -4.24 -12.22 -0.22
C LYS A 163 -5.12 -11.03 0.19
N ILE A 164 -5.12 -10.64 1.46
CA ILE A 164 -5.92 -9.50 1.96
C ILE A 164 -5.35 -8.15 1.49
N PHE A 165 -4.03 -8.04 1.34
CA PHE A 165 -3.36 -6.76 1.16
C PHE A 165 -3.26 -6.25 -0.29
N PRO A 166 -2.92 -7.06 -1.31
CA PRO A 166 -2.69 -6.57 -2.66
C PRO A 166 -3.82 -5.74 -3.27
N PRO A 167 -5.12 -6.08 -3.12
CA PRO A 167 -6.19 -5.25 -3.66
C PRO A 167 -6.17 -3.82 -3.09
N THR A 168 -6.02 -3.70 -1.78
CA THR A 168 -5.92 -2.41 -1.09
C THR A 168 -4.65 -1.64 -1.49
N ILE A 169 -3.50 -2.32 -1.56
CA ILE A 169 -2.24 -1.66 -1.95
C ILE A 169 -2.31 -1.16 -3.39
N CYS A 170 -2.82 -1.94 -4.34
CA CYS A 170 -2.96 -1.50 -5.73
C CYS A 170 -3.86 -0.28 -5.85
N ARG A 171 -4.93 -0.22 -5.06
CA ARG A 171 -5.80 0.95 -4.98
C ARG A 171 -5.09 2.16 -4.39
N MET A 172 -4.28 1.98 -3.36
CA MET A 172 -3.43 3.07 -2.83
C MET A 172 -2.35 3.55 -3.80
N ILE A 173 -1.89 2.72 -4.75
CA ILE A 173 -1.00 3.18 -5.85
C ILE A 173 -1.76 4.13 -6.79
N VAL A 174 -3.01 3.78 -7.18
CA VAL A 174 -3.86 4.65 -8.00
C VAL A 174 -4.10 5.98 -7.27
N ILE A 175 -4.57 5.92 -6.04
CA ILE A 175 -4.91 7.11 -5.24
C ILE A 175 -3.67 7.97 -5.01
N GLY A 176 -2.55 7.36 -4.65
CA GLY A 176 -1.30 8.08 -4.46
C GLY A 176 -0.81 8.77 -5.74
N GLY A 177 -0.95 8.13 -6.91
CA GLY A 177 -0.64 8.76 -8.20
C GLY A 177 -1.56 9.93 -8.56
N LEU A 178 -2.85 9.79 -8.26
CA LEU A 178 -3.83 10.88 -8.42
C LEU A 178 -3.47 12.07 -7.52
N LEU A 179 -3.22 11.81 -6.23
CA LEU A 179 -2.83 12.84 -5.24
C LEU A 179 -1.54 13.55 -5.65
N HIS A 180 -0.53 12.81 -6.09
CA HIS A 180 0.74 13.37 -6.55
C HIS A 180 0.57 14.32 -7.73
N THR A 181 -0.32 13.98 -8.65
CA THR A 181 -0.63 14.85 -9.80
C THR A 181 -1.36 16.11 -9.32
N ALA A 182 -2.37 15.96 -8.46
CA ALA A 182 -3.18 17.08 -7.98
C ALA A 182 -2.40 18.07 -7.11
N LEU A 183 -1.46 17.60 -6.29
CA LEU A 183 -0.67 18.46 -5.38
C LEU A 183 0.46 19.25 -6.07
N ARG A 184 0.69 19.01 -7.37
CA ARG A 184 1.75 19.64 -8.16
C ARG A 184 1.23 20.52 -9.30
N LEU A 185 -0.10 20.66 -9.40
CA LEU A 185 -0.78 21.65 -10.25
C LEU A 185 -0.94 22.97 -9.47
#